data_AF-A0A3B9LMU2-F1
#
_entry.id   AF-A0A3B9LMU2-F1
#
_cell.length_a   1.000
_cell.length_b   1.000
_cell.length_c   1.000
_cell.angle_alpha   90.00
_cell.angle_beta   90.00
_cell.angle_gamma   90.00
#
_symmetry.space_group_name_H-M   'P 1'
#
loop_
_entity.id
_entity.type
_entity.pdbx_description
1 polymer ?
#
loop_
_entity_poly.entity_id
_entity_poly.type
_entity_poly.pdbx_seq_one_letter_code
_entity_poly.pdbx_strand_id
1 'polypeptide(L)'
;TAAQFVDTLNANAGGPLSQAERDQLVSDLTSGTKTRAQVLRAVAEDPDLFAAESNRAFVLAQFFGYLRRNPNDAPDSDYTGYDFWLGKLNQFNGNFVNAEMVKAFIVSAEYQGRFGP
;
A
#
# COMPACT_ATOMS: atom_id res chain seq x y z
N THR A 1 19.36 -18.29 8.22
CA THR A 1 18.60 -19.57 8.12
C THR A 1 17.28 -19.34 7.39
N ALA A 2 16.48 -20.38 7.12
CA ALA A 2 15.14 -20.23 6.53
C ALA A 2 14.22 -19.38 7.43
N ALA A 3 14.20 -19.69 8.74
CA ALA A 3 13.48 -18.93 9.76
C ALA A 3 13.78 -17.42 9.70
N GLN A 4 15.06 -17.04 9.82
CA GLN A 4 15.47 -15.63 9.77
C GLN A 4 15.03 -14.93 8.48
N PHE A 5 15.03 -15.62 7.35
CA PHE A 5 14.59 -15.02 6.10
C PHE A 5 13.08 -14.73 6.11
N VAL A 6 12.26 -15.70 6.50
CA VAL A 6 10.80 -15.53 6.59
C VAL A 6 10.46 -14.45 7.63
N ASP A 7 11.11 -14.47 8.79
CA ASP A 7 10.87 -13.50 9.86
C ASP A 7 11.22 -12.07 9.42
N THR A 8 12.32 -11.90 8.68
CA THR A 8 12.72 -10.59 8.14
C THR A 8 11.70 -10.08 7.12
N LEU A 9 11.21 -10.95 6.23
CA LEU A 9 10.19 -10.59 5.27
C LEU A 9 8.87 -10.20 5.97
N ASN A 10 8.44 -11.00 6.94
CA ASN A 10 7.22 -10.74 7.70
C ASN A 10 7.32 -9.39 8.42
N ALA A 11 8.44 -9.13 9.12
CA ALA A 11 8.67 -7.87 9.81
C ALA A 11 8.66 -6.66 8.86
N ASN A 12 9.34 -6.76 7.72
CA ASN A 12 9.36 -5.68 6.73
C ASN A 12 8.00 -5.42 6.08
N ALA A 13 7.16 -6.45 5.97
CA ALA A 13 5.80 -6.34 5.44
C ALA A 13 4.78 -5.85 6.48
N GLY A 14 5.20 -5.55 7.71
CA GLY A 14 4.28 -5.10 8.77
C GLY A 14 3.60 -6.25 9.54
N GLY A 15 4.11 -7.47 9.42
CA GLY A 15 3.62 -8.65 10.12
C GLY A 15 2.32 -9.26 9.57
N PRO A 16 2.12 -9.39 8.24
CA PRO A 16 0.88 -9.94 7.68
C PRO A 16 0.71 -11.43 7.97
N LEU A 17 1.80 -12.20 8.11
CA LEU A 17 1.70 -13.64 8.28
C LEU A 17 1.22 -14.00 9.69
N SER A 18 0.22 -14.89 9.75
CA SER A 18 -0.07 -15.64 10.97
C SER A 18 1.10 -16.56 11.35
N GLN A 19 1.12 -17.02 12.60
CA GLN A 19 2.13 -17.96 13.07
C GLN A 19 2.15 -19.25 12.22
N ALA A 20 0.98 -19.74 11.81
CA ALA A 20 0.87 -20.95 11.00
C ALA A 20 1.44 -20.77 9.59
N GLU A 21 1.15 -19.64 8.92
CA GLU A 21 1.70 -19.33 7.60
C GLU A 21 3.21 -19.16 7.65
N ARG A 22 3.69 -18.45 8.68
CA ARG A 22 5.12 -18.28 8.93
C ARG A 22 5.80 -19.64 9.07
N ASP A 23 5.27 -20.53 9.92
CA ASP A 23 5.87 -21.84 10.17
C ASP A 23 5.83 -22.74 8.93
N GLN A 24 4.76 -22.68 8.15
CA GLN A 24 4.68 -23.37 6.87
C GLN A 24 5.74 -22.88 5.87
N LEU A 25 5.91 -21.57 5.72
CA LEU A 25 6.90 -21.01 4.80
C LEU A 25 8.34 -21.33 5.22
N VAL A 26 8.60 -21.39 6.54
CA VAL A 26 9.91 -21.83 7.06
C VAL A 26 10.15 -23.30 6.74
N SER A 27 9.15 -24.17 6.93
CA SER A 27 9.23 -25.60 6.59
C SER A 27 9.44 -25.82 5.08
N ASP A 28 8.68 -25.12 4.25
CA ASP A 28 8.77 -25.21 2.79
C ASP A 28 10.14 -24.78 2.28
N LEU A 29 10.71 -23.72 2.86
CA LEU A 29 12.03 -23.23 2.49
C LEU A 29 13.15 -24.15 3.00
N THR A 30 13.00 -24.70 4.20
CA THR A 30 13.98 -25.62 4.79
C THR A 30 14.05 -26.93 4.02
N SER A 31 12.91 -27.46 3.58
CA SER A 31 12.81 -28.69 2.79
C SER A 31 13.14 -28.50 1.31
N GLY A 32 13.28 -27.27 0.83
CA GLY A 32 13.48 -26.95 -0.59
C GLY A 32 12.22 -27.05 -1.45
N THR A 33 11.05 -27.26 -0.84
CA THR A 33 9.73 -27.23 -1.50
C THR A 33 9.44 -25.87 -2.15
N LYS A 34 9.87 -24.78 -1.48
CA LYS A 34 9.84 -23.42 -2.03
C LYS A 34 11.24 -22.82 -2.06
N THR A 35 11.54 -22.10 -3.13
CA THR A 35 12.70 -21.21 -3.22
C THR A 35 12.46 -19.93 -2.42
N ARG A 36 13.53 -19.18 -2.14
CA ARG A 36 13.43 -17.84 -1.50
C ARG A 36 12.54 -16.88 -2.31
N ALA A 37 12.56 -16.97 -3.64
CA ALA A 37 11.73 -16.15 -4.51
C ALA A 37 10.24 -16.51 -4.38
N GLN A 38 9.91 -17.80 -4.26
CA GLN A 38 8.53 -18.24 -4.04
C GLN A 38 8.02 -17.89 -2.64
N VAL A 39 8.88 -17.95 -1.62
CA VAL A 39 8.54 -17.48 -0.26
C VAL A 39 8.32 -15.97 -0.26
N LEU A 40 9.19 -15.18 -0.90
CA LEU A 40 9.00 -13.74 -1.04
C LEU A 40 7.68 -13.41 -1.72
N ARG A 41 7.36 -14.10 -2.82
CA ARG A 41 6.08 -13.94 -3.51
C ARG A 41 4.91 -14.27 -2.58
N ALA A 42 4.98 -15.37 -1.83
CA ALA A 42 3.90 -15.76 -0.92
C ALA A 42 3.62 -14.69 0.14
N VAL A 43 4.66 -14.05 0.71
CA VAL A 43 4.50 -12.94 1.66
C VAL A 43 3.96 -11.69 0.96
N ALA A 44 4.43 -11.38 -0.26
CA ALA A 44 4.00 -10.20 -1.01
C ALA A 44 2.55 -10.28 -1.52
N GLU A 45 2.06 -11.50 -1.79
CA GLU A 45 0.70 -11.78 -2.25
C GLU A 45 -0.25 -12.13 -1.10
N ASP A 46 0.21 -11.97 0.15
CA ASP A 46 -0.59 -12.26 1.33
C ASP A 46 -1.84 -11.36 1.41
N PRO A 47 -3.04 -11.91 1.62
CA PRO A 47 -4.28 -11.12 1.66
C PRO A 47 -4.27 -10.03 2.73
N ASP A 48 -3.64 -10.26 3.88
CA ASP A 48 -3.59 -9.28 4.97
C ASP A 48 -2.65 -8.12 4.61
N LEU A 49 -1.54 -8.42 3.92
CA LEU A 49 -0.68 -7.37 3.36
C LEU A 49 -1.42 -6.56 2.29
N PHE A 50 -2.13 -7.24 1.38
CA PHE A 50 -2.93 -6.57 0.35
C PHE A 50 -3.97 -5.65 0.97
N ALA A 51 -4.71 -6.11 1.98
CA ALA A 51 -5.71 -5.31 2.69
C ALA A 51 -5.08 -4.11 3.40
N ALA A 52 -3.92 -4.28 4.04
CA ALA A 52 -3.20 -3.21 4.74
C ALA A 52 -2.72 -2.09 3.81
N GLU A 53 -2.37 -2.42 2.56
CA GLU A 53 -1.77 -1.47 1.60
C GLU A 53 -2.74 -0.97 0.53
N SER A 54 -3.89 -1.62 0.31
CA SER A 54 -4.82 -1.27 -0.76
C SER A 54 -5.27 0.19 -0.74
N ASN A 55 -5.68 0.71 0.43
CA ASN A 55 -6.12 2.10 0.55
C ASN A 55 -4.96 3.08 0.37
N ARG A 56 -3.77 2.75 0.88
CA ARG A 56 -2.54 3.56 0.72
C ARG A 56 -2.16 3.69 -0.75
N ALA A 57 -2.10 2.55 -1.44
CA ALA A 57 -1.82 2.48 -2.86
C ALA A 57 -2.88 3.21 -3.70
N PHE A 58 -4.16 3.09 -3.34
CA PHE A 58 -5.24 3.82 -4.02
C PHE A 58 -5.07 5.33 -3.87
N VAL A 59 -4.82 5.85 -2.67
CA VAL A 59 -4.57 7.29 -2.46
C VAL A 59 -3.37 7.75 -3.30
N LEU A 60 -2.27 7.00 -3.27
CA LEU A 60 -1.08 7.33 -4.06
C LEU A 60 -1.37 7.38 -5.57
N ALA A 61 -2.16 6.43 -6.09
CA ALA A 61 -2.57 6.41 -7.48
C ALA A 61 -3.37 7.67 -7.89
N GLN A 62 -4.10 8.30 -6.96
CA GLN A 62 -4.80 9.56 -7.23
C GLN A 62 -3.83 10.72 -7.43
N PHE A 63 -2.77 10.83 -6.62
CA PHE A 63 -1.71 11.83 -6.80
C PHE A 63 -1.00 11.63 -8.14
N PHE A 64 -0.63 10.39 -8.47
CA PHE A 64 0.02 10.08 -9.74
C PHE A 64 -0.89 10.33 -10.94
N GLY A 65 -2.13 9.87 -10.89
CA GLY A 65 -3.07 9.95 -12.02
C GLY A 65 -3.53 11.38 -12.31
N TYR A 66 -3.95 12.11 -11.27
CA TYR A 66 -4.54 13.44 -11.42
C TYR A 66 -3.50 14.56 -11.31
N LEU A 67 -2.55 14.48 -10.37
CA LEU A 67 -1.63 15.59 -10.11
C LEU A 67 -0.25 15.41 -10.76
N ARG A 68 0.06 14.20 -11.25
CA ARG A 68 1.32 13.86 -11.93
C ARG A 68 2.57 14.12 -11.06
N ARG A 69 2.47 13.90 -9.75
CA ARG A 69 3.56 14.11 -8.78
C ARG A 69 3.47 13.17 -7.58
N ASN A 70 4.55 13.03 -6.81
CA ASN A 70 4.47 12.43 -5.49
C ASN A 70 3.72 13.35 -4.52
N PRO A 71 3.10 12.80 -3.45
CA PRO A 71 2.32 13.62 -2.53
C PRO A 71 3.12 14.70 -1.80
N ASN A 72 4.41 14.47 -1.60
CA ASN A 72 5.33 15.38 -0.91
C ASN A 72 6.23 16.20 -1.86
N ASP A 73 6.01 16.09 -3.18
CA ASP A 73 6.67 16.98 -4.14
C ASP A 73 6.04 18.37 -4.09
N ALA A 74 6.81 19.40 -4.46
CA ALA A 74 6.31 20.77 -4.58
C ALA A 74 4.97 20.84 -5.36
N PRO A 75 3.99 21.63 -4.90
CA PRO A 75 4.11 22.70 -3.91
C PRO A 75 4.11 22.27 -2.43
N ASP A 76 3.85 20.99 -2.14
CA ASP A 76 3.92 20.47 -0.79
C ASP A 76 5.38 20.13 -0.39
N SER A 77 5.60 19.92 0.91
CA SER A 77 6.90 19.47 1.44
C SER A 77 6.76 18.32 2.44
N ASP A 78 5.54 17.80 2.61
CA ASP A 78 5.22 16.73 3.55
C ASP A 78 4.07 15.85 3.01
N TYR A 79 3.62 14.89 3.82
CA TYR A 79 2.55 13.97 3.46
C TYR A 79 1.19 14.36 4.05
N THR A 80 1.02 15.59 4.57
CA THR A 80 -0.23 16.01 5.24
C THR A 80 -1.46 15.80 4.36
N GLY A 81 -1.37 16.16 3.07
CA GLY A 81 -2.45 15.95 2.11
C GLY A 81 -2.74 14.46 1.85
N TYR A 82 -1.70 13.64 1.75
CA TYR A 82 -1.83 12.19 1.59
C TYR A 82 -2.49 11.55 2.82
N ASP A 83 -2.01 11.87 4.02
CA ASP A 83 -2.52 11.33 5.27
C ASP A 83 -3.97 11.75 5.53
N PHE A 84 -4.33 12.98 5.17
CA PHE A 84 -5.71 13.44 5.21
C PHE A 84 -6.62 12.56 4.34
N TRP A 85 -6.23 12.33 3.09
CA TRP A 85 -7.04 11.54 2.17
C TRP A 85 -7.09 10.06 2.54
N LEU A 86 -5.97 9.50 3.01
CA LEU A 86 -5.92 8.14 3.53
C LEU A 86 -6.84 7.99 4.76
N GLY A 87 -6.78 8.94 5.70
CA GLY A 87 -7.66 8.99 6.86
C GLY A 87 -9.13 9.06 6.46
N LYS A 88 -9.48 9.93 5.51
CA LYS A 88 -10.86 10.06 5.01
C LYS A 88 -11.32 8.77 4.31
N LEU A 89 -10.49 8.16 3.47
CA LEU A 89 -10.82 6.90 2.80
C LEU A 89 -11.07 5.76 3.80
N ASN A 90 -10.23 5.67 4.85
CA ASN A 90 -10.40 4.70 5.93
C ASN A 90 -11.69 4.92 6.73
N GLN A 91 -12.07 6.17 7.00
CA GLN A 91 -13.35 6.49 7.67
C GLN A 91 -14.58 5.99 6.89
N PHE A 92 -14.46 5.89 5.57
CA PHE A 92 -15.51 5.37 4.69
C PHE A 92 -15.25 3.92 4.24
N ASN A 93 -14.43 3.16 4.98
CA ASN A 93 -14.13 1.75 4.71
C ASN A 93 -13.66 1.49 3.27
N GLY A 94 -12.82 2.36 2.71
CA GLY A 94 -12.33 2.23 1.33
C GLY A 94 -13.33 2.70 0.27
N ASN A 95 -14.52 3.18 0.64
CA ASN A 95 -15.48 3.70 -0.32
C ASN A 95 -15.06 5.12 -0.78
N PHE A 96 -14.35 5.18 -1.90
CA PHE A 96 -13.84 6.43 -2.48
C PHE A 96 -14.95 7.39 -2.95
N VAL A 97 -16.15 6.88 -3.22
CA VAL A 97 -17.32 7.70 -3.59
C VAL A 97 -17.81 8.46 -2.37
N ASN A 98 -18.00 7.77 -1.24
CA ASN A 98 -18.42 8.39 0.01
C ASN A 98 -17.31 9.30 0.59
N ALA A 99 -16.04 8.97 0.36
CA ALA A 99 -14.92 9.85 0.69
C ALA A 99 -14.84 11.08 -0.24
N GLU A 100 -15.66 11.17 -1.29
CA GLU A 100 -15.63 12.19 -2.35
C GLU A 100 -14.25 12.39 -2.98
N MET A 101 -13.41 11.36 -2.96
CA MET A 101 -11.99 11.52 -3.19
C MET A 101 -11.66 11.89 -4.64
N VAL A 102 -12.12 11.10 -5.60
CA VAL A 102 -11.87 11.35 -7.04
C VAL A 102 -12.37 12.74 -7.46
N LYS A 103 -13.58 13.10 -7.02
CA LYS A 103 -14.18 14.41 -7.27
C LYS A 103 -13.29 15.53 -6.74
N ALA A 104 -12.81 15.42 -5.50
CA ALA A 104 -11.98 16.44 -4.88
C ALA A 104 -10.65 16.66 -5.60
N PHE A 105 -10.01 15.61 -6.12
CA PHE A 105 -8.79 15.75 -6.91
C PHE A 105 -9.05 16.50 -8.22
N ILE A 106 -10.11 16.17 -8.97
CA ILE A 106 -10.44 16.81 -10.26
C ILE A 106 -10.82 18.29 -10.09
N VAL A 107 -11.56 18.63 -9.03
CA VAL A 107 -11.98 20.03 -8.78
C VAL A 107 -10.95 20.83 -7.98
N SER A 108 -9.84 20.22 -7.58
CA SER A 108 -8.78 20.92 -6.84
C SER A 108 -8.20 22.06 -7.67
N ALA A 109 -7.86 23.17 -7.00
CA ALA A 109 -7.21 24.31 -7.65
C ALA A 109 -5.90 23.89 -8.34
N GLU A 110 -5.17 22.92 -7.77
CA GLU A 110 -3.96 22.39 -8.39
C GLU A 110 -4.24 21.66 -9.70
N TYR A 111 -5.20 20.74 -9.73
CA TYR A 111 -5.56 20.03 -10.97
C TYR A 111 -6.02 21.02 -12.04
N GLN A 112 -6.90 21.96 -11.68
CA GLN A 112 -7.40 22.97 -12.61
C GLN A 112 -6.27 23.91 -13.09
N GLY A 113 -5.36 24.33 -12.22
CA GLY A 113 -4.23 25.17 -12.61
C GLY A 113 -3.21 24.46 -13.51
N ARG A 114 -3.12 23.13 -13.43
CA ARG A 114 -2.23 22.32 -14.29
C ARG A 114 -2.88 21.92 -15.61
N PHE A 115 -4.15 21.56 -15.59
CA PHE A 115 -4.81 20.84 -16.70
C PHE A 115 -6.23 21.34 -17.03
N GLY A 116 -6.75 22.32 -16.29
CA GLY A 116 -8.02 22.97 -16.59
C GLY A 116 -7.91 23.93 -17.78
N PRO A 117 -9.06 24.40 -18.32
CA PRO A 117 -9.12 25.34 -19.44
C PRO A 117 -8.60 26.73 -19.12
#